data_AF-A0A5N7C6W8-F1
#
_entry.id   AF-A0A5N7C6W8-F1
#
_cell.length_a   1.000
_cell.length_b   1.000
_cell.length_c   1.000
_cell.angle_alpha   90.00
_cell.angle_beta   90.00
_cell.angle_gamma   90.00
#
_symmetry.space_group_name_H-M   'P 1'
#
loop_
_entity.id
_entity.type
_entity.pdbx_description
1 polymer ?
#
loop_
_entity_poly.entity_id
_entity_poly.type
_entity_poly.pdbx_seq_one_letter_code
_entity_poly.pdbx_strand_id
1 'polypeptide(L)'
;MVALTAAIPPATELLHVDDTIGYRWVLSDTERTHIASMLKTDATSITLRGNIMGQARRVCTNCGKHSGLDDLVHNALALGVHSDAFMLDILQNGPNNPSPAHALLCSNCGEQHERGFYWIPSVSWI
;
A
#
# COMPACT_ATOMS: atom_id res chain seq x y z
N MET A 1 -25.62 1.93 0.55
CA MET A 1 -24.16 1.86 0.54
C MET A 1 -23.64 3.23 0.13
N VAL A 2 -22.96 3.94 1.03
CA VAL A 2 -22.32 5.20 0.68
C VAL A 2 -20.99 4.82 0.03
N ALA A 3 -20.87 5.02 -1.28
CA ALA A 3 -19.57 4.98 -1.93
C ALA A 3 -18.77 6.14 -1.33
N LEU A 4 -17.86 5.83 -0.40
CA LEU A 4 -16.79 6.75 -0.06
C LEU A 4 -16.02 6.96 -1.35
N THR A 5 -16.17 8.14 -1.97
CA THR A 5 -15.28 8.57 -3.04
C THR A 5 -13.88 8.54 -2.45
N ALA A 6 -13.10 7.52 -2.81
CA ALA A 6 -11.72 7.42 -2.38
C ALA A 6 -11.02 8.70 -2.85
N ALA A 7 -10.52 9.49 -1.89
CA ALA A 7 -9.77 10.70 -2.22
C ALA A 7 -8.59 10.31 -3.13
N ILE A 8 -8.34 11.12 -4.16
CA ILE A 8 -7.18 10.92 -5.02
C ILE A 8 -5.94 11.03 -4.13
N PRO A 9 -5.07 10.00 -4.06
CA PRO A 9 -3.88 10.08 -3.24
C PRO A 9 -2.94 11.15 -3.80
N PRO A 10 -1.98 11.65 -3.00
CA PRO A 10 -0.96 12.55 -3.48
C PRO A 10 -0.27 11.99 -4.73
N ALA A 11 0.16 12.91 -5.62
CA ALA A 11 0.92 12.53 -6.81
C ALA A 11 2.15 11.69 -6.40
N THR A 12 2.42 10.66 -7.19
CA THR A 12 3.59 9.81 -6.96
C THR A 12 4.87 10.61 -7.23
N GLU A 13 5.74 10.68 -6.22
CA GLU A 13 7.07 11.29 -6.37
C GLU A 13 8.04 10.26 -6.98
N LEU A 14 8.83 10.70 -7.96
CA LEU A 14 9.86 9.86 -8.59
C LEU A 14 11.14 9.93 -7.76
N LEU A 15 11.66 8.76 -7.39
CA LEU A 15 12.94 8.60 -6.72
C LEU A 15 13.93 7.97 -7.69
N HIS A 16 15.11 8.56 -7.84
CA HIS A 16 16.21 7.94 -8.56
C HIS A 16 17.02 7.13 -7.54
N VAL A 17 17.01 5.80 -7.71
CA VAL A 17 17.66 4.84 -6.82
C VAL A 17 18.69 4.11 -7.67
N ASP A 18 19.94 4.56 -7.62
CA ASP A 18 21.00 4.11 -8.52
C ASP A 18 20.53 4.19 -9.99
N ASP A 19 20.45 3.05 -10.68
CA ASP A 19 19.99 2.92 -12.07
C ASP A 19 18.48 2.62 -12.20
N THR A 20 17.71 2.65 -11.10
CA THR A 20 16.28 2.32 -11.06
C THR A 20 15.43 3.53 -10.66
N ILE A 21 14.25 3.67 -11.28
CA ILE A 21 13.24 4.65 -10.88
C ILE A 21 12.30 4.01 -9.85
N GLY A 22 12.33 4.54 -8.64
CA GLY A 22 11.35 4.27 -7.59
C GLY A 22 10.18 5.25 -7.63
N TYR A 23 9.05 4.79 -7.14
CA TYR A 23 7.80 5.52 -7.10
C TYR A 23 7.35 5.60 -5.65
N ARG A 24 7.49 6.78 -5.04
CA ARG A 24 7.03 7.01 -3.67
C ARG A 24 5.52 7.16 -3.65
N TRP A 25 4.88 6.22 -3.00
CA TRP A 25 3.46 6.26 -2.71
C TRP A 25 3.28 6.83 -1.31
N VAL A 26 3.02 8.14 -1.24
CA VAL A 26 2.70 8.80 0.03
C VAL A 26 1.37 8.27 0.54
N LEU A 27 1.34 7.83 1.80
CA LEU A 27 0.17 7.31 2.46
C LEU A 27 -0.82 8.44 2.76
N SER A 28 -1.94 8.45 2.04
CA SER A 28 -3.03 9.40 2.28
C SER A 28 -3.73 9.13 3.61
N ASP A 29 -4.45 10.13 4.13
CA ASP A 29 -5.25 9.98 5.34
C ASP A 29 -6.31 8.88 5.19
N THR A 30 -6.90 8.76 4.00
CA THR A 30 -7.88 7.68 3.70
C THR A 30 -7.24 6.30 3.80
N GLU A 31 -6.07 6.11 3.19
CA GLU A 31 -5.35 4.83 3.29
C GLU A 31 -4.93 4.54 4.75
N ARG A 32 -4.44 5.55 5.46
CA ARG A 32 -4.01 5.41 6.87
C ARG A 32 -5.17 5.00 7.77
N THR A 33 -6.32 5.68 7.66
CA THR A 33 -7.53 5.33 8.42
C THR A 33 -8.03 3.93 8.04
N HIS A 34 -7.96 3.56 6.76
CA HIS A 34 -8.39 2.24 6.32
C HIS A 34 -7.50 1.13 6.90
N ILE A 35 -6.18 1.29 6.84
CA ILE A 35 -5.20 0.35 7.42
C ILE A 35 -5.41 0.23 8.93
N ALA A 36 -5.57 1.36 9.63
CA ALA A 36 -5.79 1.38 11.07
C ALA A 36 -7.05 0.59 11.47
N SER A 37 -8.13 0.74 10.70
CA SER A 37 -9.37 -0.04 10.87
C SER A 37 -9.14 -1.54 10.68
N MET A 38 -8.43 -1.95 9.61
CA MET A 38 -8.13 -3.37 9.35
C MET A 38 -7.30 -4.00 10.47
N LEU A 39 -6.34 -3.27 11.02
CA LEU A 39 -5.44 -3.74 12.08
C LEU A 39 -5.96 -3.48 13.51
N LYS A 40 -7.18 -2.91 13.63
CA LYS A 40 -7.80 -2.56 14.92
C LYS A 40 -6.87 -1.73 15.82
N THR A 41 -6.18 -0.78 15.23
CA THR A 41 -5.20 0.10 15.89
C THR A 41 -5.53 1.57 15.64
N ASP A 42 -4.81 2.47 16.31
CA ASP A 42 -4.92 3.90 16.06
C ASP A 42 -4.07 4.30 14.84
N ALA A 43 -4.56 5.24 14.02
CA ALA A 43 -3.85 5.73 12.84
C ALA A 43 -2.47 6.34 13.18
N THR A 44 -2.29 6.87 14.40
CA THR A 44 -1.01 7.37 14.91
C THR A 44 0.01 6.27 15.19
N SER A 45 -0.44 5.01 15.33
CA SER A 45 0.43 3.84 15.49
C SER A 45 1.10 3.43 14.17
N ILE A 46 0.63 3.95 13.03
CA ILE A 46 1.26 3.79 11.72
C ILE A 46 2.26 4.92 11.58
N THR A 47 3.56 4.64 11.74
CA THR A 47 4.60 5.69 11.71
C THR A 47 5.01 6.02 10.28
N LEU A 48 4.95 5.04 9.37
CA LEU A 48 5.25 5.23 7.96
C LEU A 48 4.41 6.34 7.33
N ARG A 49 5.05 7.10 6.44
CA ARG A 49 4.48 8.15 5.59
C ARG A 49 4.29 7.69 4.16
N GLY A 50 4.89 6.59 3.74
CA GLY A 50 4.70 6.00 2.43
C GLY A 50 5.58 4.78 2.18
N ASN A 51 5.41 4.19 1.00
CA ASN A 51 6.20 3.06 0.53
C ASN A 51 6.82 3.35 -0.85
N ILE A 52 7.94 2.71 -1.16
CA ILE A 52 8.63 2.89 -2.44
C ILE A 52 8.38 1.69 -3.33
N MET A 53 7.71 1.93 -4.46
CA MET A 53 7.31 0.91 -5.43
C MET A 53 8.14 0.97 -6.70
N GLY A 54 8.19 -0.13 -7.45
CA GLY A 54 8.77 -0.14 -8.79
C GLY A 54 7.87 0.45 -9.88
N GLN A 55 6.69 0.95 -9.52
CA GLN A 55 5.72 1.52 -10.46
C GLN A 55 4.82 2.58 -9.81
N ALA A 56 4.22 3.43 -10.63
CA ALA A 56 3.20 4.38 -10.20
C ALA A 56 1.93 3.67 -9.70
N ARG A 57 1.12 4.38 -8.91
CA ARG A 57 -0.21 3.90 -8.51
C ARG A 57 -1.09 3.67 -9.75
N ARG A 58 -1.92 2.63 -9.71
CA ARG A 58 -2.92 2.35 -10.75
C ARG A 58 -4.30 2.76 -10.29
N VAL A 59 -5.15 3.17 -11.22
CA VAL A 59 -6.57 3.40 -10.93
C VAL A 59 -7.32 2.08 -11.12
N CYS A 60 -8.06 1.64 -10.10
CA CYS A 60 -8.93 0.48 -10.18
C CYS A 60 -9.97 0.70 -11.29
N THR A 61 -10.04 -0.22 -12.24
CA THR A 61 -10.91 -0.14 -13.41
C THR A 61 -12.40 -0.27 -13.08
N ASN A 62 -12.73 -0.84 -11.92
CA ASN A 62 -14.11 -1.02 -11.47
C ASN A 62 -14.62 0.16 -10.63
N CYS A 63 -13.87 0.58 -9.59
CA CYS A 63 -14.34 1.57 -8.62
C CYS A 63 -13.59 2.92 -8.62
N GLY A 64 -12.54 3.08 -9.42
CA GLY A 64 -11.77 4.32 -9.50
C GLY A 64 -10.81 4.59 -8.32
N LYS A 65 -10.77 3.73 -7.30
CA LYS A 65 -9.78 3.83 -6.22
C LYS A 65 -8.36 3.65 -6.78
N HIS A 66 -7.43 4.50 -6.35
CA HIS A 66 -6.01 4.30 -6.66
C HIS A 66 -5.40 3.18 -5.82
N SER A 67 -4.50 2.40 -6.41
CA SER A 67 -3.76 1.36 -5.72
C SER A 67 -2.93 1.97 -4.60
N GLY A 68 -2.86 1.29 -3.46
CA GLY A 68 -2.24 1.85 -2.26
C GLY A 68 -1.62 0.82 -1.34
N LEU A 69 -0.96 1.31 -0.29
CA LEU A 69 -0.44 0.43 0.78
C LEU A 69 -1.59 -0.28 1.51
N ASP A 70 -2.76 0.33 1.54
CA ASP A 70 -3.97 -0.28 2.11
C ASP A 70 -4.42 -1.52 1.32
N ASP A 71 -4.25 -1.54 -0.01
CA ASP A 71 -4.49 -2.74 -0.81
C ASP A 71 -3.50 -3.85 -0.42
N LEU A 72 -2.21 -3.53 -0.26
CA LEU A 72 -1.19 -4.52 0.13
C LEU A 72 -1.52 -5.14 1.50
N VAL A 73 -1.87 -4.31 2.48
CA VAL A 73 -2.28 -4.76 3.82
C VAL A 73 -3.56 -5.61 3.74
N HIS A 74 -4.58 -5.13 3.00
CA HIS A 74 -5.83 -5.86 2.81
C HIS A 74 -5.59 -7.28 2.26
N ASN A 75 -4.78 -7.39 1.20
CA ASN A 75 -4.50 -8.68 0.56
C ASN A 75 -3.70 -9.61 1.49
N ALA A 76 -2.70 -9.08 2.21
CA ALA A 76 -1.90 -9.87 3.16
C ALA A 76 -2.76 -10.48 4.27
N LEU A 77 -3.70 -9.70 4.81
CA LEU A 77 -4.61 -10.15 5.85
C LEU A 77 -5.71 -11.08 5.30
N ALA A 78 -6.33 -10.73 4.18
CA ALA A 78 -7.42 -11.50 3.58
C ALA A 78 -6.95 -12.90 3.13
N LEU A 79 -5.70 -13.03 2.68
CA LEU A 79 -5.09 -14.31 2.30
C LEU A 79 -4.47 -15.06 3.49
N GLY A 80 -4.42 -14.45 4.69
CA GLY A 80 -3.82 -15.05 5.88
C GLY A 80 -2.30 -15.26 5.79
N VAL A 81 -1.62 -14.54 4.89
CA VAL A 81 -0.16 -14.67 4.67
C VAL A 81 0.61 -14.05 5.83
N HIS A 82 0.08 -12.99 6.42
CA HIS A 82 0.68 -12.29 7.55
C HIS A 82 -0.36 -12.06 8.65
N SER A 83 0.11 -12.04 9.91
CA SER A 83 -0.72 -11.67 11.04
C SER A 83 -0.84 -10.14 11.17
N ASP A 84 -1.88 -9.68 11.85
CA ASP A 84 -2.09 -8.26 12.17
C ASP A 84 -0.84 -7.65 12.85
N ALA A 85 -0.24 -8.39 13.79
CA ALA A 85 0.96 -7.96 14.50
C ALA A 85 2.18 -7.81 13.59
N PHE A 86 2.37 -8.75 12.66
CA PHE A 86 3.44 -8.65 11.66
C PHE A 86 3.23 -7.44 10.75
N MET A 87 2.00 -7.24 10.25
CA MET A 87 1.71 -6.08 9.41
C MET A 87 1.90 -4.75 10.13
N LEU A 88 1.53 -4.68 11.42
CA LEU A 88 1.77 -3.49 12.22
C LEU A 88 3.26 -3.21 12.42
N ASP A 89 4.08 -4.24 12.65
CA ASP A 89 5.55 -4.09 12.72
C ASP A 89 6.10 -3.49 11.42
N ILE A 90 5.69 -4.01 10.26
CA ILE A 90 6.10 -3.47 8.96
C ILE A 90 5.67 -2.00 8.81
N LEU A 91 4.48 -1.65 9.30
CA LEU A 91 3.94 -0.29 9.24
C LEU A 91 4.60 0.69 10.22
N GLN A 92 5.35 0.16 11.19
CA GLN A 92 6.08 0.93 12.20
C GLN A 92 7.57 1.04 11.89
N ASN A 93 8.14 -0.03 11.34
CA ASN A 93 9.58 -0.22 11.23
C ASN A 93 10.05 -0.41 9.77
N GLY A 94 9.13 -0.50 8.82
CA GLY A 94 9.43 -0.76 7.41
C GLY A 94 9.54 -2.25 7.07
N PRO A 95 9.77 -2.59 5.79
CA PRO A 95 9.85 -3.98 5.34
C PRO A 95 11.11 -4.67 5.86
N ASN A 96 10.96 -5.85 6.46
CA ASN A 96 12.07 -6.61 7.04
C ASN A 96 12.83 -7.48 6.02
N ASN A 97 12.29 -7.71 4.82
CA ASN A 97 12.88 -8.57 3.79
C ASN A 97 12.44 -8.17 2.38
N PRO A 98 13.16 -8.61 1.32
CA PRO A 98 12.65 -8.60 -0.04
C PRO A 98 11.34 -9.40 -0.14
N SER A 99 10.51 -9.05 -1.11
CA SER A 99 9.27 -9.79 -1.39
C SER A 99 9.06 -9.92 -2.88
N PRO A 100 8.47 -11.05 -3.34
CA PRO A 100 8.11 -11.22 -4.73
C PRO A 100 7.05 -10.21 -5.18
N ALA A 101 6.81 -10.14 -6.48
CA ALA A 101 5.70 -9.36 -7.02
C ALA A 101 4.35 -9.99 -6.61
N HIS A 102 3.40 -9.14 -6.23
CA HIS A 102 2.06 -9.54 -5.80
C HIS A 102 1.00 -9.20 -6.84
N ALA A 103 0.10 -10.14 -7.11
CA ALA A 103 -1.21 -9.77 -7.65
C ALA A 103 -1.99 -9.05 -6.55
N LEU A 104 -2.64 -7.95 -6.88
CA LEU A 104 -3.23 -7.06 -5.88
C LEU A 104 -4.71 -6.85 -6.16
N LEU A 105 -5.56 -7.22 -5.20
CA LEU A 105 -6.98 -6.88 -5.22
C LEU A 105 -7.21 -5.48 -4.64
N CYS A 106 -8.14 -4.73 -5.20
CA CYS A 106 -8.57 -3.45 -4.69
C CYS A 106 -9.32 -3.64 -3.36
N SER A 107 -8.81 -3.06 -2.28
CA SER A 107 -9.37 -3.15 -0.93
C SER A 107 -10.79 -2.61 -0.79
N ASN A 108 -11.26 -1.81 -1.77
CA ASN A 108 -12.60 -1.23 -1.77
C ASN A 108 -13.66 -2.10 -2.47
N CYS A 109 -13.30 -2.80 -3.56
CA CYS A 109 -14.28 -3.51 -4.39
C CYS A 109 -13.91 -4.95 -4.75
N GLY A 110 -12.71 -5.42 -4.36
CA GLY A 110 -12.22 -6.77 -4.65
C GLY A 110 -11.70 -6.98 -6.08
N GLU A 111 -11.84 -6.00 -6.98
CA GLU A 111 -11.33 -6.11 -8.36
C GLU A 111 -9.81 -6.24 -8.39
N GLN A 112 -9.28 -7.14 -9.20
CA GLN A 112 -7.84 -7.30 -9.35
C GLN A 112 -7.25 -6.16 -10.18
N HIS A 113 -6.22 -5.51 -9.66
CA HIS A 113 -5.42 -4.55 -10.44
C HIS A 113 -4.62 -5.30 -11.53
N GLU A 114 -4.48 -4.67 -12.69
CA GLU A 114 -3.65 -5.22 -13.76
C GLU A 114 -2.16 -5.26 -13.37
N ARG A 115 -1.49 -6.37 -13.73
CA ARG A 115 -0.07 -6.66 -13.50
C ARG A 115 0.31 -6.89 -12.03
N GLY A 116 1.54 -7.38 -11.82
CA GLY A 116 2.10 -7.55 -10.50
C GLY A 116 2.62 -6.24 -9.90
N PHE A 117 2.63 -6.16 -8.58
CA PHE A 117 3.14 -5.05 -7.79
C PHE A 117 4.35 -5.48 -6.98
N TYR A 118 5.45 -4.75 -7.07
CA TYR A 118 6.66 -5.00 -6.31
C TYR A 118 7.23 -3.70 -5.73
N TRP A 119 7.88 -3.79 -4.58
CA TRP A 119 8.68 -2.71 -4.00
C TRP A 119 10.16 -2.88 -4.31
N ILE A 120 10.92 -1.80 -4.21
CA ILE A 120 12.37 -1.82 -4.39
C ILE A 120 13.03 -2.23 -3.06
N PRO A 121 13.61 -3.44 -2.94
CA PRO A 121 14.07 -3.95 -1.64
C PRO A 121 15.26 -3.18 -1.05
N SER A 122 16.05 -2.50 -1.88
CA SER A 122 17.22 -1.72 -1.46
C SER A 122 16.87 -0.35 -0.88
N VAL A 123 15.59 0.02 -0.83
CA VAL A 123 15.14 1.36 -0.41
C VAL A 123 14.23 1.26 0.78
N SER A 124 14.65 1.87 1.88
CA SER A 124 13.82 1.98 3.09
C SER A 124 12.53 2.73 2.78
N TRP A 125 11.44 2.24 3.35
CA TRP A 125 10.20 2.97 3.40
C TRP A 125 10.33 4.16 4.35
N ILE A 126 9.50 5.18 4.17
CA ILE A 126 9.60 6.49 4.84
C ILE A 126 8.31 6.82 5.55
#